data_AF-A0A973PRE6-F1
#
_entry.id   AF-A0A973PRE6-F1
#
_cell.length_a   1.000
_cell.length_b   1.000
_cell.length_c   1.000
_cell.angle_alpha   90.00
_cell.angle_beta   90.00
_cell.angle_gamma   90.00
#
_symmetry.space_group_name_H-M   'P 1'
#
loop_
_entity.id
_entity.type
_entity.pdbx_description
1 polymer ?
#
loop_
_entity_poly.entity_id
_entity_poly.type
_entity_poly.pdbx_seq_one_letter_code
_entity_poly.pdbx_strand_id
1 'polypeptide(L)'
;MRAFRRLVVALAVCVPLAAVPPASAAAGAAPGGPGAPSHFGLARKDCVGTAAGRASKVWYTVAGGVLSDVYEPTIDNTNVETMQFVVTDGSTFTELQARDTTYRVETGRSGLSCTVTSTSRNGRYQLTTTYVTDPGGDAVVVRTRLRPPGLRLYVRLDASVNGNGGGGAANGGADGGVVDAATGAPVISDPNTATSAPARDYAVPTHLALRAEGRLPESSVGYAGTPSDGLAQL
;
A
#
# COMPACT_ATOMS: atom_id res chain seq x y z
N MET A 1 -22.63 42.98 57.51
CA MET A 1 -22.05 42.56 56.22
C MET A 1 -21.10 41.40 56.48
N ARG A 2 -21.51 40.15 56.20
CA ARG A 2 -20.68 38.93 56.37
C ARG A 2 -20.40 38.35 54.99
N ALA A 3 -19.13 38.35 54.57
CA ALA A 3 -18.70 37.86 53.27
C ALA A 3 -18.61 36.32 53.29
N PHE A 4 -19.43 35.66 52.47
CA PHE A 4 -19.32 34.22 52.20
C PHE A 4 -18.27 33.98 51.13
N ARG A 5 -17.15 33.35 51.51
CA ARG A 5 -16.10 32.91 50.58
C ARG A 5 -16.47 31.52 50.06
N ARG A 6 -16.89 31.41 48.80
CA ARG A 6 -17.18 30.12 48.15
C ARG A 6 -15.86 29.44 47.79
N LEU A 7 -15.61 28.27 48.37
CA LEU A 7 -14.49 27.39 48.00
C LEU A 7 -14.97 26.52 46.83
N VAL A 8 -14.35 26.65 45.66
CA VAL A 8 -14.59 25.75 44.52
C VAL A 8 -13.49 24.69 44.55
N VAL A 9 -13.88 23.44 44.82
CA VAL A 9 -12.98 22.29 44.73
C VAL A 9 -13.09 21.74 43.30
N ALA A 10 -12.02 21.89 42.52
CA ALA A 10 -11.91 21.27 41.20
C ALA A 10 -11.41 19.83 41.38
N LEU A 11 -12.26 18.86 41.03
CA LEU A 11 -11.92 17.44 41.04
C LEU A 11 -11.23 17.09 39.71
N ALA A 12 -9.91 16.91 39.74
CA ALA A 12 -9.15 16.43 38.58
C ALA A 12 -9.28 14.91 38.49
N VAL A 13 -10.14 14.43 37.58
CA VAL A 13 -10.22 13.00 37.23
C VAL A 13 -9.09 12.69 36.26
N CYS A 14 -8.06 11.99 36.75
CA CYS A 14 -6.99 11.47 35.93
C CYS A 14 -7.44 10.12 35.36
N VAL A 15 -7.84 10.09 34.08
CA VAL A 15 -8.12 8.84 33.38
C VAL A 15 -6.77 8.21 33.00
N PRO A 16 -6.44 7.00 33.48
CA PRO A 16 -5.22 6.35 33.06
C PRO A 16 -5.32 6.01 31.57
N LEU A 17 -4.40 6.53 30.76
CA LEU A 17 -4.18 6.01 29.41
C LEU A 17 -3.80 4.53 29.56
N ALA A 18 -4.69 3.63 29.15
CA ALA A 18 -4.34 2.23 28.96
C ALA A 18 -3.26 2.17 27.88
N ALA A 19 -2.03 1.89 28.29
CA ALA A 19 -0.93 1.64 27.36
C ALA A 19 -1.28 0.37 26.57
N VAL A 20 -1.57 0.53 25.28
CA VAL A 20 -1.65 -0.59 24.35
C VAL A 20 -0.24 -1.18 24.28
N PRO A 21 -0.03 -2.45 24.65
CA PRO A 21 1.28 -3.06 24.55
C PRO A 21 1.71 -3.06 23.07
N PRO A 22 2.97 -2.74 22.74
CA PRO A 22 3.45 -2.86 21.38
C PRO A 22 3.26 -4.32 20.93
N ALA A 23 2.61 -4.51 19.79
CA ALA A 23 2.53 -5.82 19.16
C ALA A 23 3.96 -6.32 18.94
N SER A 24 4.32 -7.41 19.61
CA SER A 24 5.59 -8.09 19.41
C SER A 24 5.56 -8.70 18.00
N ALA A 25 6.24 -8.06 17.04
CA ALA A 25 6.52 -8.67 15.76
C ALA A 25 7.48 -9.85 16.00
N ALA A 26 6.93 -11.06 16.08
CA ALA A 26 7.75 -12.26 16.03
C ALA A 26 8.49 -12.26 14.68
N ALA A 27 9.81 -12.40 14.72
CA ALA A 27 10.68 -12.50 13.55
C ALA A 27 10.53 -13.88 12.87
N GLY A 28 9.35 -14.12 12.30
CA GLY A 28 9.03 -15.30 11.50
C GLY A 28 8.15 -14.90 10.31
N ALA A 29 8.19 -15.68 9.24
CA ALA A 29 7.30 -15.49 8.10
C ALA A 29 5.83 -15.52 8.57
N ALA A 30 4.98 -14.71 7.95
CA ALA A 30 3.56 -14.69 8.26
C ALA A 30 2.94 -16.09 8.13
N PRO A 31 1.92 -16.45 8.92
CA PRO A 31 1.26 -17.75 8.75
C PRO A 31 0.53 -17.82 7.40
N GLY A 32 0.39 -19.04 6.85
CA GLY A 32 -0.36 -19.28 5.61
C GLY A 32 0.50 -19.30 4.33
N GLY A 33 1.82 -19.28 4.44
CA GLY A 33 2.70 -19.39 3.26
C GLY A 33 2.42 -20.66 2.44
N PRO A 34 2.52 -20.61 1.11
CA PRO A 34 3.07 -19.50 0.31
C PRO A 34 2.03 -18.47 -0.17
N GLY A 35 0.77 -18.55 0.27
CA GLY A 35 -0.31 -17.76 -0.30
C GLY A 35 -0.87 -18.31 -1.62
N ALA A 36 -1.89 -17.63 -2.14
CA ALA A 36 -2.48 -17.91 -3.44
C ALA A 36 -1.53 -17.51 -4.57
N PRO A 37 -1.46 -18.26 -5.69
CA PRO A 37 -0.60 -17.92 -6.82
C PRO A 37 -0.92 -16.56 -7.43
N SER A 38 0.12 -15.74 -7.61
CA SER A 38 0.07 -14.46 -8.30
C SER A 38 -0.21 -14.63 -9.79
N HIS A 39 -0.71 -13.55 -10.38
CA HIS A 39 -1.03 -13.49 -11.80
C HIS A 39 -0.79 -12.08 -12.34
N PHE A 40 -0.64 -11.96 -13.66
CA PHE A 40 -0.58 -10.63 -14.26
C PHE A 40 -1.93 -9.92 -14.19
N GLY A 41 -1.89 -8.64 -13.81
CA GLY A 41 -3.07 -7.79 -13.75
C GLY A 41 -3.61 -7.40 -15.14
N LEU A 42 -4.54 -6.44 -15.15
CA LEU A 42 -5.17 -5.96 -16.38
C LEU A 42 -4.16 -5.37 -17.36
N ALA A 43 -4.12 -5.87 -18.60
CA ALA A 43 -3.24 -5.34 -19.64
C ALA A 43 -3.64 -3.94 -20.15
N ARG A 44 -4.95 -3.61 -20.14
CA ARG A 44 -5.43 -2.25 -20.45
C ARG A 44 -4.95 -1.30 -19.35
N LYS A 45 -4.05 -0.39 -19.69
CA LYS A 45 -3.60 0.69 -18.80
C LYS A 45 -4.33 1.99 -19.09
N ASP A 46 -4.81 2.62 -18.03
CA ASP A 46 -5.43 3.94 -18.06
C ASP A 46 -4.38 5.05 -18.17
N CYS A 47 -3.21 4.83 -17.57
CA CYS A 47 -2.11 5.78 -17.56
C CYS A 47 -0.79 5.06 -17.23
N VAL A 48 0.33 5.64 -17.67
CA VAL A 48 1.68 5.17 -17.37
C VAL A 48 2.55 6.37 -16.99
N GLY A 49 3.60 6.15 -16.21
CA GLY A 49 4.52 7.21 -15.84
C GLY A 49 5.91 6.74 -15.48
N THR A 50 6.89 7.60 -15.72
CA THR A 50 8.29 7.44 -15.31
C THR A 50 8.95 8.82 -15.28
N ALA A 51 10.09 8.92 -14.60
CA ALA A 51 10.85 10.16 -14.57
C ALA A 51 11.57 10.33 -15.92
N ALA A 52 11.69 11.57 -16.41
CA ALA A 52 12.34 11.83 -17.70
C ALA A 52 13.87 11.58 -17.67
N GLY A 53 14.47 11.63 -16.48
CA GLY A 53 15.90 11.40 -16.27
C GLY A 53 16.28 9.92 -16.24
N ARG A 54 17.57 9.65 -16.03
CA ARG A 54 18.09 8.29 -15.86
C ARG A 54 18.40 7.91 -14.42
N ALA A 55 18.20 8.80 -13.45
CA ALA A 55 18.48 8.51 -12.06
C ALA A 55 17.46 7.51 -11.51
N SER A 56 16.17 7.82 -11.65
CA SER A 56 15.09 6.87 -11.36
C SER A 56 15.02 5.74 -12.40
N LYS A 57 14.86 4.52 -11.91
CA LYS A 57 14.68 3.26 -12.63
C LYS A 57 13.27 2.71 -12.46
N VAL A 58 12.32 3.60 -12.16
CA VAL A 58 10.95 3.22 -11.86
C VAL A 58 10.02 3.61 -13.00
N TRP A 59 9.19 2.65 -13.39
CA TRP A 59 8.03 2.87 -14.24
C TRP A 59 6.79 2.41 -13.50
N TYR A 60 5.70 3.16 -13.58
CA TYR A 60 4.43 2.73 -13.00
C TYR A 60 3.31 2.76 -14.02
N THR A 61 2.27 1.99 -13.72
CA THR A 61 1.05 1.93 -14.52
C THR A 61 -0.16 2.11 -13.62
N VAL A 62 -1.25 2.63 -14.18
CA VAL A 62 -2.57 2.69 -13.54
C VAL A 62 -3.53 1.88 -14.38
N ALA A 63 -4.30 1.01 -13.75
CA ALA A 63 -5.35 0.23 -14.40
C ALA A 63 -6.53 0.06 -13.45
N GLY A 64 -7.75 0.22 -13.95
CA GLY A 64 -8.94 -0.01 -13.13
C GLY A 64 -9.10 1.00 -11.99
N GLY A 65 -8.48 2.18 -12.11
CA GLY A 65 -8.51 3.22 -11.08
C GLY A 65 -7.54 3.01 -9.90
N VAL A 66 -6.61 2.07 -10.00
CA VAL A 66 -5.60 1.80 -8.96
C VAL A 66 -4.20 1.72 -9.58
N LEU A 67 -3.16 1.83 -8.76
CA LEU A 67 -1.80 1.52 -9.22
C LEU A 67 -1.76 0.03 -9.58
N SER A 68 -1.25 -0.30 -10.76
CA SER A 68 -1.02 -1.68 -11.19
C SER A 68 0.48 -1.98 -11.22
N ASP A 69 0.98 -2.62 -12.29
CA ASP A 69 2.40 -2.92 -12.47
C ASP A 69 3.31 -1.72 -12.21
N VAL A 70 4.30 -1.96 -11.36
CA VAL A 70 5.45 -1.08 -11.11
C VAL A 70 6.71 -1.84 -11.45
N TYR A 71 7.57 -1.25 -12.28
CA TYR A 71 8.77 -1.88 -12.79
C TYR A 71 10.03 -1.22 -12.22
N GLU A 72 10.98 -2.05 -11.80
CA GLU A 72 12.29 -1.66 -11.23
C GLU A 72 13.19 -2.92 -11.17
N PRO A 73 14.51 -2.82 -11.41
CA PRO A 73 15.26 -1.67 -11.93
C PRO A 73 15.21 -1.57 -13.47
N THR A 74 14.61 -2.54 -14.14
CA THR A 74 14.42 -2.57 -15.59
C THR A 74 12.94 -2.54 -15.93
N ILE A 75 12.61 -2.03 -17.11
CA ILE A 75 11.21 -1.84 -17.53
C ILE A 75 10.44 -3.16 -17.71
N ASP A 76 11.12 -4.30 -17.74
CA ASP A 76 10.56 -5.64 -17.88
C ASP A 76 10.50 -6.43 -16.57
N ASN A 77 11.02 -5.88 -15.46
CA ASN A 77 10.94 -6.49 -14.13
C ASN A 77 9.77 -5.89 -13.32
N THR A 78 8.67 -6.64 -13.15
CA THR A 78 7.49 -6.17 -12.39
C THR A 78 7.64 -6.48 -10.91
N ASN A 79 7.17 -5.59 -10.03
CA ASN A 79 7.29 -5.74 -8.57
C ASN A 79 5.96 -5.58 -7.81
N VAL A 80 4.92 -5.12 -8.50
CA VAL A 80 3.62 -4.81 -7.90
C VAL A 80 2.55 -5.34 -8.82
N GLU A 81 1.56 -6.02 -8.27
CA GLU A 81 0.35 -6.35 -9.02
C GLU A 81 -0.67 -5.24 -8.88
N THR A 82 -0.97 -4.85 -7.64
CA THR A 82 -1.87 -3.72 -7.35
C THR A 82 -1.47 -2.96 -6.09
N MET A 83 -1.69 -1.64 -6.07
CA MET A 83 -1.83 -0.88 -4.84
C MET A 83 -3.15 -0.13 -4.85
N GLN A 84 -3.97 -0.42 -3.84
CA GLN A 84 -5.32 0.11 -3.73
C GLN A 84 -5.66 0.52 -2.30
N PHE A 85 -6.63 1.41 -2.19
CA PHE A 85 -7.14 1.87 -0.90
C PHE A 85 -8.32 1.02 -0.42
N VAL A 86 -8.42 0.87 0.91
CA VAL A 86 -9.61 0.40 1.61
C VAL A 86 -10.11 1.53 2.50
N VAL A 87 -11.39 1.84 2.41
CA VAL A 87 -12.03 2.91 3.20
C VAL A 87 -13.13 2.33 4.06
N THR A 88 -13.13 2.67 5.35
CA THR A 88 -14.11 2.20 6.32
C THR A 88 -14.45 3.30 7.32
N ASP A 89 -15.64 3.26 7.89
CA ASP A 89 -16.00 4.01 9.09
C ASP A 89 -15.58 3.31 10.40
N GLY A 90 -15.05 2.08 10.29
CA GLY A 90 -14.69 1.22 11.41
C GLY A 90 -15.88 0.54 12.08
N SER A 91 -17.06 0.55 11.48
CA SER A 91 -18.25 -0.10 12.06
C SER A 91 -19.25 -0.67 11.04
N THR A 92 -19.75 0.13 10.11
CA THR A 92 -20.88 -0.24 9.26
C THR A 92 -20.49 -0.57 7.82
N PHE A 93 -19.32 -0.13 7.35
CA PHE A 93 -18.87 -0.46 6.01
C PHE A 93 -17.36 -0.57 5.89
N THR A 94 -16.91 -1.44 4.98
CA THR A 94 -15.54 -1.50 4.47
C THR A 94 -15.62 -1.62 2.95
N GLU A 95 -15.10 -0.61 2.25
CA GLU A 95 -15.15 -0.52 0.79
C GLU A 95 -13.74 -0.58 0.18
N LEU A 96 -13.58 -1.44 -0.83
CA LEU A 96 -12.34 -1.60 -1.58
C LEU A 96 -12.39 -0.71 -2.84
N GLN A 97 -11.34 0.09 -3.06
CA GLN A 97 -11.32 1.06 -4.14
C GLN A 97 -11.65 0.46 -5.52
N ALA A 98 -11.01 -0.65 -5.90
CA ALA A 98 -11.20 -1.25 -7.22
C ALA A 98 -12.62 -1.84 -7.44
N ARG A 99 -13.28 -2.27 -6.35
CA ARG A 99 -14.60 -2.93 -6.40
C ARG A 99 -15.74 -1.93 -6.24
N ASP A 100 -15.68 -1.12 -5.19
CA ASP A 100 -16.81 -0.37 -4.68
C ASP A 100 -16.84 1.09 -5.14
N THR A 101 -15.89 1.50 -5.98
CA THR A 101 -15.86 2.85 -6.55
C THR A 101 -16.09 2.84 -8.06
N THR A 102 -16.54 3.99 -8.56
CA THR A 102 -16.34 4.40 -9.96
C THR A 102 -15.13 5.32 -10.01
N TYR A 103 -14.44 5.41 -11.14
CA TYR A 103 -13.25 6.24 -11.25
C TYR A 103 -13.18 7.03 -12.56
N ARG A 104 -12.39 8.10 -12.51
CA ARG A 104 -11.89 8.82 -13.69
C ARG A 104 -10.38 9.00 -13.56
N VAL A 105 -9.68 8.95 -14.69
CA VAL A 105 -8.23 9.15 -14.77
C VAL A 105 -7.97 10.38 -15.64
N GLU A 106 -7.11 11.26 -15.14
CA GLU A 106 -6.66 12.45 -15.83
C GLU A 106 -5.13 12.47 -15.80
N THR A 107 -4.50 12.86 -16.91
CA THR A 107 -3.05 13.06 -16.97
C THR A 107 -2.72 14.52 -16.72
N GLY A 108 -1.62 14.75 -16.02
CA GLY A 108 -1.09 16.10 -15.82
C GLY A 108 -0.45 16.66 -17.10
N ARG A 109 0.04 17.90 -17.04
CA ARG A 109 0.60 18.60 -18.21
C ARG A 109 1.77 17.87 -18.89
N SER A 110 2.53 17.06 -18.17
CA SER A 110 3.62 16.25 -18.72
C SER A 110 3.12 15.00 -19.47
N GLY A 111 1.86 14.63 -19.32
CA GLY A 111 1.28 13.38 -19.83
C GLY A 111 1.61 12.13 -18.99
N LEU A 112 2.58 12.20 -18.07
CA LEU A 112 3.12 11.04 -17.34
C LEU A 112 2.87 11.08 -15.82
N SER A 113 2.14 12.08 -15.32
CA SER A 113 1.59 12.06 -13.96
C SER A 113 0.11 11.69 -14.04
N CYS A 114 -0.34 10.71 -13.25
CA CYS A 114 -1.71 10.21 -13.32
C CYS A 114 -2.48 10.65 -12.08
N THR A 115 -3.60 11.36 -12.25
CA THR A 115 -4.55 11.65 -11.17
C THR A 115 -5.80 10.81 -11.34
N VAL A 116 -6.10 10.00 -10.33
CA VAL A 116 -7.30 9.18 -10.27
C VAL A 116 -8.26 9.75 -9.24
N THR A 117 -9.49 10.00 -9.67
CA THR A 117 -10.59 10.34 -8.76
C THR A 117 -11.54 9.16 -8.66
N SER A 118 -11.52 8.46 -7.53
CA SER A 118 -12.40 7.33 -7.20
C SER A 118 -13.54 7.81 -6.31
N THR A 119 -14.79 7.57 -6.72
CA THR A 119 -16.00 7.93 -5.96
C THR A 119 -16.74 6.66 -5.57
N SER A 120 -17.00 6.50 -4.27
CA SER A 120 -17.81 5.39 -3.74
C SER A 120 -19.13 5.28 -4.51
N ARG A 121 -19.47 4.07 -4.96
CA ARG A 121 -20.75 3.78 -5.64
C ARG A 121 -21.95 4.09 -4.75
N ASN A 122 -21.75 4.06 -3.43
CA ASN A 122 -22.76 4.39 -2.42
C ASN A 122 -22.72 5.88 -2.01
N GLY A 123 -21.93 6.72 -2.68
CA GLY A 123 -21.85 8.16 -2.41
C GLY A 123 -21.20 8.54 -1.07
N ARG A 124 -20.45 7.62 -0.44
CA ARG A 124 -19.92 7.80 0.93
C ARG A 124 -18.66 8.66 1.00
N TYR A 125 -17.78 8.54 0.02
CA TYR A 125 -16.50 9.23 -0.02
C TYR A 125 -15.99 9.40 -1.45
N GLN A 126 -14.97 10.25 -1.56
CA GLN A 126 -14.13 10.39 -2.74
C GLN A 126 -12.65 10.36 -2.35
N LEU A 127 -11.87 9.60 -3.12
CA LEU A 127 -10.42 9.59 -3.11
C LEU A 127 -9.92 10.33 -4.35
N THR A 128 -9.03 11.30 -4.16
CA THR A 128 -8.24 11.88 -5.25
C THR A 128 -6.78 11.50 -5.02
N THR A 129 -6.22 10.69 -5.92
CA THR A 129 -4.87 10.16 -5.82
C THR A 129 -4.04 10.56 -7.03
N THR A 130 -2.91 11.20 -6.81
CA THR A 130 -1.93 11.50 -7.86
C THR A 130 -0.70 10.61 -7.71
N TYR A 131 -0.30 9.98 -8.81
CA TYR A 131 0.91 9.18 -8.94
C TYR A 131 1.95 9.93 -9.75
N VAL A 132 3.20 9.90 -9.28
CA VAL A 132 4.41 10.36 -9.99
C VAL A 132 5.59 9.48 -9.58
N THR A 133 6.70 9.54 -10.32
CA THR A 133 7.98 8.99 -9.87
C THR A 133 8.87 10.07 -9.30
N ASP A 134 9.68 9.73 -8.30
CA ASP A 134 10.74 10.62 -7.82
C ASP A 134 11.87 10.69 -8.88
N PRO A 135 12.21 11.86 -9.44
CA PRO A 135 13.30 11.95 -10.40
C PRO A 135 14.69 11.70 -9.80
N GLY A 136 14.84 11.81 -8.47
CA GLY A 136 16.11 11.65 -7.76
C GLY A 136 16.36 10.26 -7.16
N GLY A 137 15.36 9.38 -7.14
CA GLY A 137 15.46 8.04 -6.56
C GLY A 137 14.39 7.07 -7.06
N ASP A 138 14.54 5.81 -6.69
CA ASP A 138 13.64 4.74 -7.14
C ASP A 138 12.41 4.67 -6.25
N ALA A 139 11.41 5.50 -6.57
CA ALA A 139 10.13 5.51 -5.88
C ALA A 139 8.98 5.94 -6.79
N VAL A 140 7.82 5.31 -6.59
CA VAL A 140 6.52 5.89 -6.96
C VAL A 140 6.02 6.69 -5.77
N VAL A 141 5.81 8.00 -5.96
CA VAL A 141 5.22 8.88 -4.96
C VAL A 141 3.72 8.93 -5.18
N VAL A 142 2.97 8.59 -4.14
CA VAL A 142 1.50 8.54 -4.14
C VAL A 142 0.96 9.61 -3.20
N ARG A 143 0.27 10.61 -3.75
CA ARG A 143 -0.41 11.64 -2.96
C ARG A 143 -1.91 11.44 -3.00
N THR A 144 -2.51 11.11 -1.87
CA THR A 144 -3.95 10.83 -1.78
C THR A 144 -4.66 11.77 -0.83
N ARG A 145 -5.87 12.18 -1.21
CA ARG A 145 -6.79 12.94 -0.37
C ARG A 145 -8.13 12.21 -0.28
N LEU A 146 -8.53 11.90 0.96
CA LEU A 146 -9.86 11.37 1.28
C LEU A 146 -10.80 12.49 1.70
N ARG A 147 -12.04 12.43 1.20
CA ARG A 147 -13.15 13.29 1.63
C ARG A 147 -14.46 12.50 1.76
N PRO A 148 -15.30 12.79 2.77
CA PRO A 148 -15.05 13.71 3.89
C PRO A 148 -13.96 13.17 4.85
N PRO A 149 -13.41 14.01 5.77
CA PRO A 149 -12.54 13.51 6.83
C PRO A 149 -13.33 12.65 7.84
N GLY A 150 -12.62 11.93 8.72
CA GLY A 150 -13.21 11.11 9.79
C GLY A 150 -13.39 9.64 9.45
N LEU A 151 -13.09 9.24 8.21
CA LEU A 151 -13.02 7.84 7.80
C LEU A 151 -11.61 7.29 8.00
N ARG A 152 -11.49 5.97 8.13
CA ARG A 152 -10.21 5.26 8.14
C ARG A 152 -9.81 4.88 6.73
N LEU A 153 -8.54 5.07 6.43
CA LEU A 153 -7.94 4.76 5.13
C LEU A 153 -6.81 3.76 5.35
N TYR A 154 -6.90 2.60 4.71
CA TYR A 154 -5.82 1.63 4.63
C TYR A 154 -5.31 1.54 3.20
N VAL A 155 -4.04 1.13 3.06
CA VAL A 155 -3.42 0.81 1.78
C VAL A 155 -3.16 -0.68 1.76
N ARG A 156 -3.61 -1.37 0.72
CA ARG A 156 -3.19 -2.74 0.41
C ARG A 156 -2.26 -2.69 -0.79
N LEU A 157 -1.02 -3.13 -0.60
CA LEU A 157 -0.03 -3.32 -1.65
C LEU A 157 0.11 -4.83 -1.88
N ASP A 158 -0.32 -5.27 -3.04
CA ASP A 158 -0.12 -6.63 -3.53
C ASP A 158 1.19 -6.67 -4.31
N ALA A 159 2.23 -7.17 -3.65
CA ALA A 159 3.59 -7.18 -4.18
C ALA A 159 3.89 -8.53 -4.84
N SER A 160 4.47 -8.46 -6.03
CA SER A 160 4.95 -9.59 -6.82
C SER A 160 6.41 -9.32 -7.18
N VAL A 161 7.25 -9.17 -6.15
CA VAL A 161 8.61 -8.63 -6.30
C VAL A 161 9.39 -9.51 -7.28
N ASN A 162 10.18 -8.86 -8.14
CA ASN A 162 11.06 -9.48 -9.12
C ASN A 162 10.33 -10.35 -10.18
N GLY A 163 9.01 -10.18 -10.32
CA GLY A 163 8.15 -10.91 -11.27
C GLY A 163 8.08 -12.42 -11.04
N ASN A 164 8.66 -12.92 -9.97
CA ASN A 164 8.61 -14.31 -9.54
C ASN A 164 7.75 -14.42 -8.28
N GLY A 165 7.62 -13.38 -7.46
CA GLY A 165 6.88 -13.44 -6.21
C GLY A 165 5.39 -13.74 -6.32
N GLY A 166 4.85 -14.29 -5.22
CA GLY A 166 3.41 -14.31 -4.98
C GLY A 166 2.74 -15.67 -4.99
N GLY A 167 3.43 -16.75 -4.63
CA GLY A 167 2.79 -17.95 -4.09
C GLY A 167 2.71 -19.14 -5.04
N GLY A 168 2.80 -20.34 -4.45
CA GLY A 168 2.76 -21.61 -5.18
C GLY A 168 4.07 -21.95 -5.92
N ALA A 169 4.23 -23.24 -6.25
CA ALA A 169 5.47 -23.74 -6.88
C ALA A 169 5.66 -23.25 -8.33
N ALA A 170 4.57 -22.97 -9.05
CA ALA A 170 4.63 -22.46 -10.42
C ALA A 170 5.29 -21.08 -10.51
N ASN A 171 5.19 -20.29 -9.44
CA ASN A 171 5.77 -18.96 -9.32
C ASN A 171 7.03 -18.99 -8.44
N GLY A 172 7.74 -20.11 -8.32
CA GLY A 172 8.99 -20.16 -7.54
C GLY A 172 8.83 -19.99 -6.01
N GLY A 173 7.62 -19.85 -5.49
CA GLY A 173 7.31 -19.77 -4.06
C GLY A 173 6.75 -18.41 -3.63
N ALA A 174 6.87 -18.13 -2.33
CA ALA A 174 6.40 -16.89 -1.73
C ALA A 174 7.57 -15.91 -1.57
N ASP A 175 7.28 -14.61 -1.67
CA ASP A 175 8.25 -13.58 -1.29
C ASP A 175 8.47 -13.57 0.23
N GLY A 176 9.63 -13.04 0.62
CA GLY A 176 9.90 -12.66 2.00
C GLY A 176 9.17 -11.38 2.36
N GLY A 177 8.79 -11.24 3.63
CA GLY A 177 8.00 -10.12 4.09
C GLY A 177 8.22 -9.80 5.55
N VAL A 178 8.53 -8.55 5.87
CA VAL A 178 8.75 -8.06 7.24
C VAL A 178 8.16 -6.67 7.42
N VAL A 179 7.86 -6.30 8.67
CA VAL A 179 7.68 -4.90 9.04
C VAL A 179 9.00 -4.42 9.62
N ASP A 180 9.64 -3.46 8.95
CA ASP A 180 10.89 -2.89 9.42
C ASP A 180 10.68 -2.19 10.78
N ALA A 181 11.44 -2.61 11.80
CA ALA A 181 11.23 -2.14 13.17
C ALA A 181 11.55 -0.65 13.35
N ALA A 182 12.52 -0.14 12.59
CA ALA A 182 12.97 1.25 12.71
C ALA A 182 11.95 2.23 12.11
N THR A 183 11.37 1.88 10.96
CA THR A 183 10.48 2.77 10.19
C THR A 183 9.00 2.41 10.33
N GLY A 184 8.68 1.18 10.74
CA GLY A 184 7.32 0.63 10.69
C GLY A 184 6.82 0.33 9.27
N ALA A 185 7.71 0.32 8.26
CA ALA A 185 7.33 0.07 6.87
C ALA A 185 7.20 -1.43 6.60
N PRO A 186 6.11 -1.90 5.97
CA PRO A 186 6.10 -3.19 5.28
C PRO A 186 7.19 -3.22 4.20
N VAL A 187 8.02 -4.25 4.22
CA VAL A 187 9.06 -4.52 3.23
C VAL A 187 8.87 -5.93 2.69
N ILE A 188 8.71 -6.04 1.38
CA ILE A 188 8.66 -7.30 0.64
C ILE A 188 9.97 -7.47 -0.10
N SER A 189 10.50 -8.69 -0.15
CA SER A 189 11.80 -8.96 -0.75
C SER A 189 11.82 -10.26 -1.52
N ASP A 190 12.41 -10.23 -2.71
CA ASP A 190 12.84 -11.43 -3.44
C ASP A 190 14.35 -11.34 -3.68
N PRO A 191 15.17 -12.19 -3.02
CA PRO A 191 16.61 -12.23 -3.24
C PRO A 191 17.01 -13.07 -4.47
N ASN A 192 16.07 -13.72 -5.16
CA ASN A 192 16.36 -14.62 -6.26
C ASN A 192 16.91 -13.86 -7.48
N THR A 193 18.07 -14.28 -7.96
CA THR A 193 18.72 -13.70 -9.15
C THR A 193 18.51 -14.53 -10.41
N ALA A 194 17.63 -15.53 -10.36
CA ALA A 194 17.23 -16.34 -11.49
C ALA A 194 15.71 -16.27 -11.65
N THR A 195 15.24 -15.98 -12.87
CA THR A 195 13.80 -16.02 -13.17
C THR A 195 13.44 -17.33 -13.84
N SER A 196 12.24 -17.82 -13.55
CA SER A 196 11.61 -18.94 -14.25
C SER A 196 11.05 -18.54 -15.62
N ALA A 197 11.02 -17.25 -15.94
CA ALA A 197 10.48 -16.74 -17.19
C ALA A 197 11.54 -16.74 -18.31
N PRO A 198 11.24 -17.25 -19.52
CA PRO A 198 12.20 -17.32 -20.62
C PRO A 198 12.76 -15.96 -21.03
N ALA A 199 14.06 -15.92 -21.35
CA ALA A 199 14.77 -14.76 -21.91
C ALA A 199 14.69 -13.48 -21.06
N ARG A 200 14.67 -13.63 -19.73
CA ARG A 200 14.71 -12.53 -18.76
C ARG A 200 15.94 -12.71 -17.88
N ASP A 201 16.90 -11.77 -17.96
CA ASP A 201 18.14 -11.78 -17.18
C ASP A 201 18.23 -10.56 -16.24
N TYR A 202 17.07 -10.04 -15.81
CA TYR A 202 16.98 -8.84 -14.96
C TYR A 202 16.98 -9.13 -13.46
N ALA A 203 16.91 -10.40 -13.06
CA ALA A 203 16.66 -10.78 -11.68
C ALA A 203 17.86 -10.37 -10.81
N VAL A 204 17.62 -9.40 -9.95
CA VAL A 204 18.53 -8.92 -8.92
C VAL A 204 17.82 -9.01 -7.58
N PRO A 205 18.55 -9.03 -6.46
CA PRO A 205 17.89 -8.96 -5.15
C PRO A 205 17.11 -7.64 -5.04
N THR A 206 15.79 -7.72 -5.00
CA THR A 206 14.90 -6.55 -4.98
C THR A 206 14.13 -6.48 -3.67
N HIS A 207 13.98 -5.25 -3.16
CA HIS A 207 13.22 -4.96 -1.95
C HIS A 207 12.24 -3.83 -2.24
N LEU A 208 10.97 -4.04 -1.90
CA LEU A 208 9.91 -3.05 -2.06
C LEU A 208 9.39 -2.64 -0.68
N ALA A 209 9.56 -1.36 -0.34
CA ALA A 209 9.08 -0.80 0.92
C ALA A 209 7.87 0.12 0.67
N LEU A 210 6.79 -0.08 1.43
CA LEU A 210 5.67 0.87 1.47
C LEU A 210 5.85 1.84 2.63
N ARG A 211 6.02 3.13 2.32
CA ARG A 211 6.20 4.18 3.31
C ARG A 211 5.16 5.29 3.14
N ALA A 212 4.82 5.94 4.26
CA ALA A 212 4.09 7.19 4.27
C ALA A 212 5.02 8.33 4.71
N GLU A 213 4.59 9.59 4.55
CA GLU A 213 5.34 10.77 5.02
C GLU A 213 5.64 10.71 6.54
N GLY A 214 4.75 10.06 7.30
CA GLY A 214 4.98 9.68 8.70
C GLY A 214 4.97 8.16 8.90
N ARG A 215 5.29 7.71 10.12
CA ARG A 215 5.17 6.29 10.48
C ARG A 215 3.71 5.86 10.37
N LEU A 216 3.46 4.76 9.66
CA LEU A 216 2.13 4.14 9.62
C LEU A 216 1.74 3.73 11.05
N PRO A 217 0.51 4.05 11.50
CA PRO A 217 0.08 3.71 12.85
C PRO A 217 -0.03 2.19 13.04
N GLU A 218 -0.41 1.49 11.96
CA GLU A 218 -0.51 0.03 11.88
C GLU A 218 0.05 -0.44 10.54
N SER A 219 0.70 -1.60 10.56
CA SER A 219 1.32 -2.23 9.41
C SER A 219 1.40 -3.74 9.64
N SER A 220 1.05 -4.53 8.64
CA SER A 220 1.22 -5.97 8.64
C SER A 220 1.75 -6.43 7.28
N VAL A 221 2.33 -7.63 7.27
CA VAL A 221 2.68 -8.36 6.06
C VAL A 221 2.11 -9.76 6.19
N GLY A 222 1.55 -10.26 5.09
CA GLY A 222 0.91 -11.57 5.04
C GLY A 222 0.81 -12.11 3.63
N TYR A 223 0.23 -13.29 3.52
CA TYR A 223 0.13 -14.02 2.26
C TYR A 223 -1.25 -13.86 1.65
N ALA A 224 -1.30 -13.45 0.38
CA ALA A 224 -2.53 -13.22 -0.35
C ALA A 224 -3.44 -14.46 -0.35
N GLY A 225 -4.75 -14.25 -0.22
CA GLY A 225 -5.74 -15.35 -0.18
C GLY A 225 -5.72 -16.19 1.10
N THR A 226 -5.02 -15.74 2.14
CA THR A 226 -4.97 -16.42 3.45
C THR A 226 -5.46 -15.49 4.57
N PRO A 227 -5.72 -16.01 5.79
CA PRO A 227 -6.08 -15.18 6.94
C PRO A 227 -5.01 -14.15 7.36
N SER A 228 -3.76 -14.27 6.87
CA SER A 228 -2.73 -13.26 7.14
C SER A 228 -2.75 -12.09 6.16
N ASP A 229 -3.46 -12.18 5.03
CA ASP A 229 -3.66 -11.05 4.11
C ASP A 229 -4.35 -9.89 4.87
N GLY A 230 -3.81 -8.69 4.74
CA GLY A 230 -4.41 -7.49 5.34
C GLY A 230 -5.84 -7.25 4.88
N LEU A 231 -6.23 -7.73 3.68
CA LEU A 231 -7.62 -7.66 3.23
C LEU A 231 -8.56 -8.55 4.04
N ALA A 232 -8.09 -9.71 4.52
CA ALA A 232 -8.86 -10.63 5.35
C ALA A 232 -8.96 -10.18 6.82
N GLN A 233 -8.12 -9.22 7.23
CA GLN A 233 -8.06 -8.68 8.59
C GLN A 233 -8.94 -7.43 8.79
N LEU A 234 -9.51 -6.88 7.71
CA LEU A 234 -10.30 -5.63 7.67
C LEU A 234 -11.81 -5.84 7.57
#